data_AF-A0AAU4QFD6-F1
#
_entry.id   AF-A0AAU4QFD6-F1
#
_cell.length_a   1.000
_cell.length_b   1.000
_cell.length_c   1.000
_cell.angle_alpha   90.00
_cell.angle_beta   90.00
_cell.angle_gamma   90.00
#
_symmetry.space_group_name_H-M   'P 1'
#
loop_
_entity.id
_entity.type
_entity.pdbx_description
1 polymer ?
#
loop_
_entity_poly.entity_id
_entity_poly.type
_entity_poly.pdbx_seq_one_letter_code
_entity_poly.pdbx_strand_id
1 'polypeptide(L)'
;MIDMRGKKIEAVAPEDVETDPRVNTRPVDRAWVNRKMREGYDRKRIGVPTVSARTDGTFVWLDGQNRGALSIAAGYGTEKIDMQVFRDLTVAQEAELFLGLNDNRRVAPIYKFLAEVTAGRKQAQEITRIAHQYGWSVSDAGGSASIGAVGALNSIYRSGPRPGATLERVLQVITEAWGHTPEAVNAHLITGLALVINDCPHLSFESLARKLKAANGGAASILGKGRGFRSATGCTVSQGVDQVIRSLYNSGRRAGRLATWGPPAPRSSLSSEQLTVGA
;
A
#
# COMPACT_ATOMS: atom_id res chain seq x y z
N MET A 1 25.76 -3.35 8.30
CA MET A 1 26.36 -2.75 7.10
C MET A 1 26.75 -3.89 6.18
N ILE A 2 26.15 -4.00 5.00
CA ILE A 2 26.57 -5.01 4.00
C ILE A 2 27.97 -4.59 3.52
N ASP A 3 28.93 -5.50 3.57
CA ASP A 3 30.29 -5.21 3.12
C ASP A 3 30.31 -5.04 1.59
N MET A 4 30.45 -3.79 1.15
CA MET A 4 30.51 -3.42 -0.26
C MET A 4 31.82 -3.85 -0.94
N ARG A 5 32.78 -4.43 -0.20
CA ARG A 5 34.07 -4.93 -0.70
C ARG A 5 33.97 -6.29 -1.39
N GLY A 6 32.85 -7.00 -1.26
CA GLY A 6 32.64 -8.34 -1.85
C GLY A 6 32.16 -8.36 -3.30
N LYS A 7 31.91 -7.20 -3.93
CA LYS A 7 31.39 -7.15 -5.31
C LYS A 7 32.51 -7.29 -6.35
N LYS A 8 32.28 -8.13 -7.36
CA LYS A 8 33.17 -8.29 -8.52
C LYS A 8 32.40 -8.05 -9.82
N ILE A 9 33.11 -7.66 -10.87
CA ILE A 9 32.57 -7.68 -12.22
C ILE A 9 32.84 -9.06 -12.80
N GLU A 10 31.79 -9.75 -13.23
CA GLU A 10 31.88 -11.06 -13.87
C GLU A 10 30.98 -11.09 -15.11
N ALA A 11 31.41 -11.85 -16.12
CA ALA A 11 30.65 -12.02 -17.37
C ALA A 11 29.64 -13.16 -17.21
N VAL A 12 28.35 -12.82 -17.16
CA VAL A 12 27.24 -13.76 -16.93
C VAL A 12 26.23 -13.63 -18.07
N ALA A 13 25.64 -14.74 -18.53
CA ALA A 13 24.60 -14.70 -19.55
C ALA A 13 23.27 -14.28 -18.90
N PRO A 14 22.51 -13.33 -19.47
CA PRO A 14 21.22 -12.91 -18.90
C PRO A 14 20.21 -14.03 -18.67
N GLU A 15 20.25 -15.09 -19.48
CA GLU A 15 19.35 -16.25 -19.33
C GLU A 15 19.69 -17.15 -18.14
N ASP A 16 20.94 -17.10 -17.65
CA ASP A 16 21.40 -17.84 -16.47
C ASP A 16 21.01 -17.15 -15.15
N VAL A 17 20.38 -15.97 -15.22
CA VAL A 17 20.01 -15.17 -14.04
C VAL A 17 18.51 -15.23 -13.80
N GLU A 18 18.15 -15.76 -12.63
CA GLU A 18 16.77 -15.93 -12.20
C GLU A 18 16.16 -14.65 -11.61
N THR A 19 14.84 -14.59 -11.65
CA THR A 19 14.07 -13.58 -10.91
C THR A 19 13.51 -14.22 -9.65
N ASP A 20 14.00 -13.80 -8.48
CA ASP A 20 13.40 -14.17 -7.19
C ASP A 20 12.43 -13.06 -6.74
N PRO A 21 11.10 -13.29 -6.77
CA PRO A 21 10.11 -12.27 -6.43
C PRO A 21 10.13 -11.88 -4.95
N ARG A 22 10.83 -12.62 -4.09
CA ARG A 22 11.02 -12.23 -2.68
C ARG A 22 12.05 -11.12 -2.54
N VAL A 23 13.03 -11.09 -3.43
CA VAL A 23 14.18 -10.16 -3.39
C VAL A 23 13.91 -8.97 -4.27
N ASN A 24 13.79 -9.22 -5.58
CA ASN A 24 13.45 -8.23 -6.56
C ASN A 24 11.96 -8.39 -6.85
N THR A 25 11.20 -7.67 -6.04
CA THR A 25 9.75 -7.74 -5.98
C THR A 25 9.06 -7.13 -7.20
N ARG A 26 9.81 -6.51 -8.11
CA ARG A 26 9.26 -5.88 -9.31
C ARG A 26 9.06 -6.94 -10.39
N PRO A 27 7.89 -6.99 -11.05
CA PRO A 27 7.74 -7.80 -12.24
C PRO A 27 8.56 -7.21 -13.39
N VAL A 28 8.94 -8.07 -14.34
CA VAL A 28 9.51 -7.62 -15.61
C VAL A 28 8.47 -6.81 -16.38
N ASP A 29 8.83 -5.60 -16.78
CA ASP A 29 7.94 -4.72 -17.54
C ASP A 29 7.94 -5.11 -19.04
N ARG A 30 7.02 -6.00 -19.40
CA ARG A 30 6.87 -6.49 -20.78
C ARG A 30 6.53 -5.39 -21.78
N ALA A 31 5.76 -4.38 -21.38
CA ALA A 31 5.41 -3.26 -22.25
C ALA A 31 6.66 -2.41 -22.57
N TRP A 32 7.51 -2.18 -21.57
CA TRP A 32 8.80 -1.52 -21.76
C TRP A 32 9.72 -2.33 -22.67
N VAL A 33 9.82 -3.65 -22.47
CA VAL A 33 10.65 -4.54 -23.32
C VAL A 33 10.17 -4.49 -24.77
N ASN A 34 8.87 -4.69 -25.02
CA ASN A 34 8.30 -4.67 -26.37
C ASN A 34 8.51 -3.33 -27.07
N ARG A 35 8.37 -2.22 -26.33
CA ARG A 35 8.67 -0.89 -26.87
C ARG A 35 10.14 -0.76 -27.26
N LYS A 36 11.07 -1.19 -26.39
CA LYS A 36 12.51 -1.11 -26.66
C LYS A 36 12.96 -2.01 -27.80
N MET A 37 12.34 -3.17 -27.96
CA MET A 37 12.55 -4.02 -29.14
C MET A 37 12.23 -3.29 -30.45
N ARG A 38 11.12 -2.52 -30.50
CA ARG A 38 10.76 -1.73 -31.68
C ARG A 38 11.69 -0.53 -31.94
N GLU A 39 12.24 0.06 -30.89
CA GLU A 39 13.20 1.17 -30.99
C GLU A 39 14.61 0.72 -31.44
N GLY A 40 14.86 -0.59 -31.48
CA GLY A 40 16.15 -1.18 -31.80
C GLY A 40 16.94 -1.54 -30.54
N TYR A 41 17.39 -2.80 -30.48
CA TYR A 41 18.29 -3.27 -29.44
C TYR A 41 19.69 -2.68 -29.62
N ASP A 42 20.26 -2.15 -28.53
CA ASP A 42 21.64 -1.68 -28.48
C ASP A 42 22.32 -2.25 -27.23
N ARG A 43 23.28 -3.14 -27.45
CA ARG A 43 24.04 -3.80 -26.38
C ARG A 43 24.74 -2.80 -25.46
N LYS A 44 25.19 -1.65 -25.97
CA LYS A 44 25.88 -0.63 -25.17
C LYS A 44 24.97 0.01 -24.12
N ARG A 45 23.64 -0.03 -24.33
CA ARG A 45 22.64 0.53 -23.40
C ARG A 45 22.25 -0.42 -22.28
N ILE A 46 22.73 -1.66 -22.28
CA ILE A 46 22.50 -2.60 -21.18
C ILE A 46 23.24 -2.15 -19.91
N GLY A 47 24.42 -1.54 -20.07
CA GLY A 47 25.26 -1.11 -18.95
C GLY A 47 25.74 -2.32 -18.15
N VAL A 48 25.95 -2.11 -16.84
CA VAL A 48 26.41 -3.15 -15.90
C VAL A 48 25.30 -3.41 -14.88
N PRO A 49 24.44 -4.42 -15.09
CA PRO A 49 23.43 -4.84 -14.12
C PRO A 49 24.04 -5.35 -12.81
N THR A 50 23.20 -5.57 -11.80
CA THR A 50 23.64 -6.08 -10.50
C THR A 50 22.90 -7.36 -10.14
N VAL A 51 23.63 -8.39 -9.72
CA VAL A 51 23.11 -9.71 -9.37
C VAL A 51 23.71 -10.22 -8.07
N SER A 52 23.00 -11.15 -7.43
CA SER A 52 23.50 -11.97 -6.32
C SER A 52 23.84 -13.35 -6.84
N ALA A 53 25.00 -13.90 -6.48
CA ALA A 53 25.34 -15.30 -6.68
C ALA A 53 25.26 -16.02 -5.34
N ARG A 54 24.35 -16.99 -5.26
CA ARG A 54 24.09 -17.79 -4.07
C ARG A 54 25.07 -18.96 -3.98
N THR A 55 25.12 -19.59 -2.81
CA THR A 55 26.02 -20.73 -2.53
C THR A 55 25.69 -21.98 -3.34
N ASP A 56 24.45 -22.11 -3.82
CA ASP A 56 23.99 -23.16 -4.74
C ASP A 56 24.35 -22.90 -6.20
N GLY A 57 24.99 -21.76 -6.51
CA GLY A 57 25.37 -21.36 -7.86
C GLY A 57 24.32 -20.57 -8.61
N THR A 58 23.12 -20.37 -8.05
CA THR A 58 22.06 -19.59 -8.68
C THR A 58 22.40 -18.10 -8.68
N PHE A 59 22.22 -17.44 -9.83
CA PHE A 59 22.27 -15.99 -9.94
C PHE A 59 20.87 -15.38 -9.85
N VAL A 60 20.72 -14.30 -9.11
CA VAL A 60 19.44 -13.59 -8.91
C VAL A 60 19.57 -12.12 -9.26
N TRP A 61 18.61 -11.59 -10.03
CA TRP A 61 18.56 -10.16 -10.37
C TRP A 61 18.32 -9.28 -9.15
N LEU A 62 19.24 -8.34 -8.86
CA LEU A 62 19.07 -7.27 -7.87
C LEU A 62 18.77 -5.91 -8.54
N ASP A 63 19.39 -5.65 -9.69
CA ASP A 63 19.04 -4.54 -10.57
C ASP A 63 19.27 -4.92 -12.04
N GLY A 64 18.45 -4.33 -12.92
CA GLY A 64 18.63 -4.47 -14.37
C GLY A 64 17.83 -5.59 -15.02
N GLN A 65 16.91 -6.26 -14.31
CA GLN A 65 16.08 -7.34 -14.84
C GLN A 65 15.39 -7.00 -16.18
N ASN A 66 14.88 -5.78 -16.36
CA ASN A 66 14.21 -5.39 -17.60
C ASN A 66 15.20 -5.32 -18.77
N ARG A 67 16.44 -4.91 -18.49
CA ARG A 67 17.52 -4.87 -19.48
C ARG A 67 17.97 -6.29 -19.82
N GLY A 68 18.12 -7.18 -18.83
CA GLY A 68 18.36 -8.60 -19.06
C GLY A 68 17.24 -9.25 -19.89
N ALA A 69 15.98 -9.01 -19.55
CA ALA A 69 14.82 -9.49 -20.30
C ALA A 69 14.77 -8.94 -21.74
N LEU A 70 15.24 -7.71 -21.97
CA LEU A 70 15.39 -7.15 -23.31
C LEU A 70 16.49 -7.87 -24.11
N SER A 71 17.65 -8.18 -23.51
CA SER A 71 18.70 -8.97 -24.16
C SER A 71 18.21 -10.36 -24.56
N ILE A 72 17.46 -11.03 -23.68
CA ILE A 72 16.84 -12.33 -23.97
C ILE A 72 15.84 -12.20 -25.14
N ALA A 73 14.94 -11.21 -25.07
CA ALA A 73 13.94 -10.99 -26.13
C ALA A 73 14.57 -10.63 -27.49
N ALA A 74 15.77 -10.04 -27.48
CA ALA A 74 16.53 -9.68 -28.68
C ALA A 74 17.36 -10.85 -29.25
N GLY A 75 17.30 -12.04 -28.65
CA GLY A 75 18.07 -13.21 -29.09
C GLY A 75 19.52 -13.25 -28.58
N TYR A 76 19.87 -12.38 -27.63
CA TYR A 76 21.20 -12.27 -27.03
C TYR A 76 21.23 -12.75 -25.57
N GLY A 77 20.31 -13.66 -25.20
CA GLY A 77 20.19 -14.19 -23.83
C GLY A 77 21.39 -15.03 -23.38
N THR A 78 22.00 -15.76 -24.31
CA THR A 78 23.19 -16.61 -24.11
C THR A 78 24.49 -15.80 -24.07
N GLU A 79 24.49 -14.58 -24.61
CA GLU A 79 25.68 -13.75 -24.69
C GLU A 79 26.02 -13.15 -23.33
N LYS A 80 27.21 -13.49 -22.83
CA LYS A 80 27.69 -12.97 -21.56
C LYS A 80 27.82 -11.44 -21.60
N ILE A 81 27.35 -10.80 -20.53
CA ILE A 81 27.51 -9.37 -20.28
C ILE A 81 28.12 -9.16 -18.91
N ASP A 82 28.82 -8.04 -18.73
CA ASP A 82 29.41 -7.67 -17.46
C ASP A 82 28.32 -7.32 -16.44
N MET A 83 28.33 -8.01 -15.30
CA MET A 83 27.43 -7.76 -14.17
C MET A 83 28.23 -7.55 -12.90
N GLN A 84 27.73 -6.67 -12.02
CA GLN A 84 28.19 -6.57 -10.63
C GLN A 84 27.61 -7.75 -9.85
N VAL A 85 28.46 -8.71 -9.49
CA VAL A 85 28.11 -9.91 -8.73
C VAL A 85 28.45 -9.72 -7.26
N PHE A 86 27.45 -9.82 -6.41
CA PHE A 86 27.61 -9.98 -4.96
C PHE A 86 27.49 -11.46 -4.61
N ARG A 87 28.30 -11.95 -3.66
CA ARG A 87 28.34 -13.37 -3.30
C ARG A 87 27.94 -13.58 -1.85
N ASP A 88 27.46 -14.78 -1.56
CA ASP A 88 27.19 -15.28 -0.21
C ASP A 88 26.22 -14.39 0.59
N LEU A 89 25.29 -13.73 -0.11
CA LEU A 89 24.24 -12.94 0.51
C LEU A 89 23.10 -13.87 0.96
N THR A 90 22.61 -13.64 2.17
CA THR A 90 21.30 -14.15 2.58
C THR A 90 20.19 -13.44 1.81
N VAL A 91 19.02 -14.08 1.67
CA VAL A 91 17.84 -13.50 1.00
C VAL A 91 17.46 -12.12 1.59
N ALA A 92 17.61 -11.94 2.90
CA ALA A 92 17.36 -10.65 3.53
C ALA A 92 18.39 -9.58 3.13
N GLN A 93 19.67 -9.93 3.03
CA GLN A 93 20.71 -9.01 2.56
C GLN A 93 20.55 -8.69 1.07
N GLU A 94 20.13 -9.65 0.25
CA GLU A 94 19.79 -9.42 -1.16
C GLU A 94 18.66 -8.39 -1.28
N ALA A 95 17.59 -8.53 -0.50
CA ALA A 95 16.47 -7.59 -0.48
C ALA A 95 16.88 -6.20 0.02
N GLU A 96 17.74 -6.11 1.04
CA GLU A 96 18.25 -4.83 1.53
C GLU A 96 19.14 -4.13 0.48
N LEU A 97 19.93 -4.91 -0.28
CA LEU A 97 20.72 -4.37 -1.38
C LEU A 97 19.82 -3.91 -2.54
N PHE A 98 18.76 -4.66 -2.88
CA PHE A 98 17.75 -4.24 -3.84
C PHE A 98 17.12 -2.89 -3.45
N LEU A 99 16.77 -2.71 -2.17
CA LEU A 99 16.22 -1.44 -1.66
C LEU A 99 17.19 -0.28 -1.85
N GLY A 100 18.47 -0.47 -1.50
CA GLY A 100 19.51 0.55 -1.65
C GLY A 100 19.77 0.93 -3.12
N LEU A 101 19.82 -0.06 -4.02
CA LEU A 101 20.02 0.17 -5.47
C LEU A 101 18.85 0.93 -6.11
N ASN A 102 17.65 0.77 -5.56
CA ASN A 102 16.42 1.35 -6.11
C ASN A 102 15.88 2.53 -5.30
N ASP A 103 16.68 3.10 -4.38
CA ASP A 103 16.19 4.16 -3.49
C ASP A 103 15.78 5.42 -4.28
N ASN A 104 16.63 5.84 -5.23
CA ASN A 104 16.41 7.01 -6.09
C ASN A 104 15.53 6.76 -7.33
N ARG A 105 15.07 5.53 -7.56
CA ARG A 105 14.26 5.18 -8.74
C ARG A 105 12.77 5.22 -8.43
N ARG A 106 11.95 5.48 -9.47
CA ARG A 106 10.47 5.40 -9.42
C ARG A 106 9.99 3.94 -9.30
N VAL A 107 10.35 3.26 -8.22
CA VAL A 107 9.77 1.97 -7.87
C VAL A 107 8.45 2.23 -7.14
N ALA A 108 7.39 1.53 -7.54
CA ALA A 108 6.09 1.66 -6.89
C ALA A 108 6.22 1.30 -5.39
N PRO A 109 5.57 2.04 -4.48
CA PRO A 109 5.73 1.83 -3.03
C PRO A 109 5.49 0.39 -2.57
N ILE A 110 4.56 -0.34 -3.18
CA ILE A 110 4.26 -1.74 -2.85
C ILE A 110 5.48 -2.65 -3.03
N TYR A 111 6.24 -2.50 -4.12
CA TYR A 111 7.42 -3.32 -4.36
C TYR A 111 8.54 -3.01 -3.35
N LYS A 112 8.72 -1.73 -2.99
CA LYS A 112 9.64 -1.37 -1.90
C LYS A 112 9.19 -2.04 -0.60
N PHE A 113 7.92 -1.90 -0.22
CA PHE A 113 7.39 -2.50 1.00
C PHE A 113 7.59 -4.03 1.05
N LEU A 114 7.28 -4.75 -0.03
CA LEU A 114 7.49 -6.21 -0.08
C LEU A 114 8.96 -6.59 0.11
N ALA A 115 9.89 -5.82 -0.46
CA ALA A 115 11.32 -6.03 -0.25
C ALA A 115 11.74 -5.68 1.19
N GLU A 116 11.12 -4.67 1.82
CA GLU A 116 11.32 -4.37 3.25
C GLU A 116 10.88 -5.51 4.16
N VAL A 117 9.80 -6.22 3.81
CA VAL A 117 9.36 -7.44 4.53
C VAL A 117 10.43 -8.53 4.42
N THR A 118 10.92 -8.81 3.22
CA THR A 118 11.98 -9.82 2.99
C THR A 118 13.30 -9.44 3.66
N ALA A 119 13.66 -8.16 3.63
CA ALA A 119 14.83 -7.62 4.32
C ALA A 119 14.72 -7.67 5.86
N GLY A 120 13.54 -8.03 6.39
CA GLY A 120 13.32 -8.16 7.83
C GLY A 120 13.18 -6.82 8.55
N ARG A 121 12.77 -5.75 7.85
CA ARG A 121 12.56 -4.45 8.50
C ARG A 121 11.37 -4.53 9.46
N LYS A 122 11.61 -4.20 10.73
CA LYS A 122 10.65 -4.35 11.84
C LYS A 122 9.25 -3.80 11.51
N GLN A 123 9.18 -2.56 11.02
CA GLN A 123 7.89 -1.93 10.68
C GLN A 123 7.13 -2.71 9.59
N ALA A 124 7.82 -3.13 8.53
CA ALA A 124 7.18 -3.86 7.43
C ALA A 124 6.69 -5.24 7.89
N GLN A 125 7.49 -5.94 8.70
CA GLN A 125 7.07 -7.22 9.31
C GLN A 125 5.86 -7.06 10.24
N GLU A 126 5.84 -6.02 11.09
CA GLU A 126 4.71 -5.78 12.00
C GLU A 126 3.43 -5.39 11.25
N ILE A 127 3.52 -4.57 10.20
CA ILE A 127 2.36 -4.24 9.35
C ILE A 127 1.82 -5.51 8.69
N THR A 128 2.68 -6.35 8.11
CA THR A 128 2.28 -7.63 7.51
C THR A 128 1.64 -8.57 8.53
N ARG A 129 2.22 -8.68 9.73
CA ARG A 129 1.65 -9.46 10.84
C ARG A 129 0.26 -8.97 11.23
N ILE A 130 0.09 -7.66 11.40
CA ILE A 130 -1.20 -7.05 11.76
C ILE A 130 -2.23 -7.28 10.65
N ALA A 131 -1.85 -7.12 9.38
CA ALA A 131 -2.72 -7.40 8.25
C ALA A 131 -3.21 -8.86 8.27
N HIS A 132 -2.30 -9.82 8.41
CA HIS A 132 -2.64 -11.24 8.47
C HIS A 132 -3.53 -11.61 9.66
N GLN A 133 -3.34 -10.98 10.82
CA GLN A 133 -4.18 -11.18 12.00
C GLN A 133 -5.67 -10.90 11.72
N TYR A 134 -5.96 -10.00 10.78
CA TYR A 134 -7.33 -9.66 10.36
C TYR A 134 -7.71 -10.28 8.99
N GLY A 135 -6.95 -11.28 8.51
CA GLY A 135 -7.24 -12.00 7.27
C GLY A 135 -6.89 -11.24 5.98
N TRP A 136 -6.06 -10.20 6.07
CA TRP A 136 -5.57 -9.44 4.91
C TRP A 136 -4.15 -9.85 4.53
N SER A 137 -3.84 -9.81 3.23
CA SER A 137 -2.49 -9.86 2.71
C SER A 137 -2.09 -8.48 2.16
N VAL A 138 -0.80 -8.14 2.21
CA VAL A 138 -0.26 -6.95 1.55
C VAL A 138 0.40 -7.40 0.25
N SER A 139 -0.18 -7.03 -0.89
CA SER A 139 0.34 -7.44 -2.21
C SER A 139 -0.11 -6.48 -3.32
N ASP A 140 0.45 -6.66 -4.51
CA ASP A 140 0.10 -5.93 -5.73
C ASP A 140 -0.98 -6.63 -6.58
N ALA A 141 -1.35 -7.87 -6.24
CA ALA A 141 -2.30 -8.70 -6.99
C ALA A 141 -3.72 -8.10 -7.11
N GLY A 142 -4.06 -7.16 -6.23
CA GLY A 142 -5.41 -6.62 -6.12
C GLY A 142 -6.45 -7.67 -5.69
N GLY A 143 -7.72 -7.29 -5.72
CA GLY A 143 -8.83 -8.19 -5.38
C GLY A 143 -9.13 -8.31 -3.90
N SER A 144 -9.98 -9.27 -3.56
CA SER A 144 -10.45 -9.50 -2.19
C SER A 144 -9.30 -9.93 -1.28
N ALA A 145 -9.37 -9.53 0.00
CA ALA A 145 -8.37 -9.82 1.02
C ALA A 145 -6.95 -9.29 0.73
N SER A 146 -6.77 -8.39 -0.24
CA SER A 146 -5.47 -7.83 -0.62
C SER A 146 -5.41 -6.31 -0.43
N ILE A 147 -4.35 -5.82 0.21
CA ILE A 147 -4.09 -4.40 0.45
C ILE A 147 -2.87 -3.92 -0.34
N GLY A 148 -3.10 -3.14 -1.40
CA GLY A 148 -2.02 -2.46 -2.14
C GLY A 148 -1.62 -1.09 -1.57
N ALA A 149 -2.39 -0.56 -0.60
CA ALA A 149 -2.26 0.81 -0.09
C ALA A 149 -1.14 0.99 0.96
N VAL A 150 0.08 0.53 0.67
CA VAL A 150 1.19 0.49 1.65
C VAL A 150 1.60 1.85 2.20
N GLY A 151 1.45 2.93 1.42
CA GLY A 151 1.70 4.28 1.92
C GLY A 151 0.75 4.67 3.05
N ALA A 152 -0.53 4.28 2.94
CA ALA A 152 -1.50 4.49 4.02
C ALA A 152 -1.21 3.57 5.21
N LEU A 153 -0.87 2.29 4.99
CA LEU A 153 -0.50 1.37 6.08
C LEU A 153 0.69 1.91 6.89
N ASN A 154 1.75 2.38 6.22
CA ASN A 154 2.93 2.95 6.86
C ASN A 154 2.60 4.19 7.69
N SER A 155 1.75 5.08 7.16
CA SER A 155 1.32 6.28 7.88
C SER A 155 0.46 5.95 9.10
N ILE A 156 -0.52 5.05 8.95
CA ILE A 156 -1.44 4.64 10.03
C ILE A 156 -0.70 3.89 11.13
N TYR A 157 0.25 3.02 10.76
CA TYR A 157 1.08 2.30 11.73
C TYR A 157 1.81 3.27 12.68
N ARG A 158 2.22 4.46 12.20
CA ARG A 158 2.94 5.47 12.99
C ARG A 158 2.03 6.49 13.68
N SER A 159 0.74 6.55 13.33
CA SER A 159 -0.13 7.65 13.75
C SER A 159 -0.78 7.46 15.12
N GLY A 160 -0.67 6.26 15.71
CA GLY A 160 -1.29 5.94 17.00
C GLY A 160 -0.41 6.27 18.21
N PRO A 161 -0.95 6.12 19.44
CA PRO A 161 -0.19 6.32 20.68
C PRO A 161 0.98 5.35 20.82
N ARG A 162 0.88 4.18 20.19
CA ARG A 162 1.97 3.21 20.02
C ARG A 162 1.97 2.71 18.58
N PRO A 163 3.13 2.35 18.02
CA PRO A 163 3.21 1.80 16.68
C PRO A 163 2.26 0.60 16.49
N GLY A 164 1.50 0.61 15.40
CA GLY A 164 0.56 -0.44 15.03
C GLY A 164 -0.82 -0.38 15.71
N ALA A 165 -0.99 0.30 16.84
CA ALA A 165 -2.24 0.28 17.60
C ALA A 165 -3.44 0.79 16.79
N THR A 166 -3.29 1.91 16.08
CA THR A 166 -4.36 2.46 15.22
C THR A 166 -4.61 1.56 14.01
N LEU A 167 -3.56 0.98 13.43
CA LEU A 167 -3.71 0.07 12.30
C LEU A 167 -4.53 -1.17 12.67
N GLU A 168 -4.27 -1.77 13.84
CA GLU A 168 -5.06 -2.90 14.35
C GLU A 168 -6.54 -2.53 14.46
N ARG A 169 -6.87 -1.35 15.00
CA ARG A 169 -8.26 -0.88 15.13
C ARG A 169 -8.92 -0.59 13.79
N VAL A 170 -8.19 0.01 12.86
CA VAL A 170 -8.67 0.27 11.50
C VAL A 170 -9.02 -1.06 10.81
N LEU A 171 -8.09 -2.03 10.80
CA LEU A 171 -8.31 -3.32 10.16
C LEU A 171 -9.43 -4.12 10.84
N GLN A 172 -9.52 -4.07 12.18
CA GLN A 172 -10.64 -4.65 12.92
C GLN A 172 -11.98 -4.10 12.42
N VAL A 173 -12.15 -2.77 12.45
CA VAL A 173 -13.43 -2.12 12.13
C VAL A 173 -13.86 -2.36 10.69
N ILE A 174 -12.95 -2.25 9.71
CA ILE A 174 -13.31 -2.45 8.29
C ILE A 174 -13.66 -3.93 8.01
N THR A 175 -12.96 -4.86 8.66
CA THR A 175 -13.20 -6.30 8.48
C THR A 175 -14.55 -6.69 9.08
N GLU A 176 -14.88 -6.19 10.28
CA GLU A 176 -16.20 -6.39 10.90
C GLU A 176 -17.33 -5.74 10.11
N ALA A 177 -17.08 -4.58 9.50
CA ALA A 177 -18.10 -3.82 8.77
C ALA A 177 -18.40 -4.41 7.38
N TRP A 178 -17.36 -4.77 6.63
CA TRP A 178 -17.47 -5.07 5.19
C TRP A 178 -16.77 -6.37 4.76
N GLY A 179 -16.15 -7.10 5.67
CA GLY A 179 -15.34 -8.27 5.32
C GLY A 179 -14.11 -7.87 4.50
N HIS A 180 -13.76 -8.70 3.52
CA HIS A 180 -12.50 -8.60 2.78
C HIS A 180 -12.64 -8.00 1.37
N THR A 181 -13.47 -6.97 1.19
CA THR A 181 -13.68 -6.36 -0.13
C THR A 181 -12.57 -5.36 -0.50
N PRO A 182 -12.22 -5.19 -1.79
CA PRO A 182 -11.20 -4.24 -2.22
C PRO A 182 -11.46 -2.78 -1.78
N GLU A 183 -12.74 -2.39 -1.72
CA GLU A 183 -13.14 -1.02 -1.38
C GLU A 183 -12.90 -0.71 0.10
N ALA A 184 -12.99 -1.71 0.98
CA ALA A 184 -12.82 -1.57 2.42
C ALA A 184 -11.41 -1.06 2.80
N VAL A 185 -10.41 -1.38 1.97
CA VAL A 185 -8.99 -1.06 2.19
C VAL A 185 -8.47 0.06 1.30
N ASN A 186 -9.38 0.84 0.70
CA ASN A 186 -8.98 2.02 -0.07
C ASN A 186 -8.15 2.99 0.80
N ALA A 187 -7.02 3.48 0.26
CA ALA A 187 -6.09 4.33 0.99
C ALA A 187 -6.73 5.52 1.71
N HIS A 188 -7.66 6.24 1.04
CA HIS A 188 -8.35 7.38 1.66
C HIS A 188 -9.35 6.95 2.72
N LEU A 189 -10.00 5.79 2.53
CA LEU A 189 -10.98 5.26 3.47
C LEU A 189 -10.31 4.88 4.79
N ILE A 190 -9.27 4.05 4.74
CA ILE A 190 -8.55 3.61 5.93
C ILE A 190 -7.80 4.75 6.62
N THR A 191 -7.31 5.74 5.85
CA THR A 191 -6.69 6.94 6.42
C THR A 191 -7.74 7.81 7.13
N GLY A 192 -8.91 8.03 6.52
CA GLY A 192 -10.00 8.78 7.15
C GLY A 192 -10.51 8.11 8.42
N LEU A 193 -10.65 6.79 8.42
CA LEU A 193 -11.00 6.03 9.62
C LEU A 193 -9.92 6.14 10.71
N ALA A 194 -8.64 6.09 10.35
CA ALA A 194 -7.55 6.26 11.30
C ALA A 194 -7.58 7.64 11.98
N LEU A 195 -7.94 8.70 11.25
CA LEU A 195 -8.13 10.04 11.83
C LEU A 195 -9.22 10.03 12.90
N VAL A 196 -10.39 9.45 12.61
CA VAL A 196 -11.49 9.32 13.59
C VAL A 196 -11.04 8.56 14.84
N ILE A 197 -10.36 7.42 14.67
CA ILE A 197 -9.92 6.58 15.78
C ILE A 197 -8.90 7.31 16.66
N ASN A 198 -7.95 8.02 16.04
CA ASN A 198 -6.93 8.78 16.74
C ASN A 198 -7.50 9.96 17.53
N ASP A 199 -8.45 10.69 16.94
CA ASP A 199 -9.06 11.86 17.58
C ASP A 199 -10.07 11.48 18.67
N CYS A 200 -10.58 10.25 18.66
CA CYS A 200 -11.67 9.80 19.52
C CYS A 200 -11.28 8.51 20.28
N PRO A 201 -10.40 8.58 21.30
CA PRO A 201 -9.87 7.40 22.00
C PRO A 201 -10.93 6.59 22.76
N HIS A 202 -12.07 7.20 23.12
CA HIS A 202 -13.19 6.54 23.81
C HIS A 202 -14.27 6.02 22.85
N LEU A 203 -13.99 5.98 21.55
CA LEU A 203 -14.90 5.49 20.53
C LEU A 203 -15.22 4.00 20.72
N SER A 204 -16.50 3.64 20.65
CA SER A 204 -16.91 2.23 20.59
C SER A 204 -16.71 1.69 19.17
N PHE A 205 -15.67 0.88 18.98
CA PHE A 205 -15.35 0.27 17.68
C PHE A 205 -16.45 -0.66 17.18
N GLU A 206 -17.08 -1.43 18.08
CA GLU A 206 -18.22 -2.30 17.73
C GLU A 206 -19.42 -1.48 17.22
N SER A 207 -19.77 -0.39 17.91
CA SER A 207 -20.84 0.48 17.44
C SER A 207 -20.48 1.16 16.12
N LEU A 208 -19.20 1.50 15.92
CA LEU A 208 -18.74 2.09 14.68
C LEU A 208 -18.86 1.09 13.53
N ALA A 209 -18.32 -0.11 13.68
CA ALA A 209 -18.42 -1.19 12.69
C ALA A 209 -19.88 -1.46 12.31
N ARG A 210 -20.80 -1.53 13.29
CA ARG A 210 -22.24 -1.69 13.04
C ARG A 210 -22.84 -0.56 12.21
N LYS A 211 -22.47 0.70 12.49
CA LYS A 211 -22.95 1.87 11.73
C LYS A 211 -22.39 1.89 10.32
N LEU A 212 -21.12 1.52 10.14
CA LEU A 212 -20.47 1.43 8.84
C LEU A 212 -21.05 0.29 7.99
N LYS A 213 -21.35 -0.86 8.61
CA LYS A 213 -22.03 -2.00 7.97
C LYS A 213 -23.42 -1.65 7.47
N ALA A 214 -24.17 -0.89 8.27
CA ALA A 214 -25.54 -0.46 7.93
C ALA A 214 -25.61 0.68 6.91
N ALA A 215 -24.47 1.24 6.49
CA ALA A 215 -24.47 2.34 5.52
C ALA A 215 -24.82 1.83 4.11
N ASN A 216 -25.91 2.35 3.53
CA ASN A 216 -26.32 2.01 2.17
C ASN A 216 -25.18 2.26 1.16
N GLY A 217 -24.82 1.21 0.41
CA GLY A 217 -23.73 1.20 -0.57
C GLY A 217 -22.33 1.00 0.03
N GLY A 218 -22.21 0.67 1.32
CA GLY A 218 -20.99 0.21 1.97
C GLY A 218 -19.78 1.16 1.87
N ALA A 219 -18.58 0.60 1.87
CA ALA A 219 -17.30 1.31 1.78
C ALA A 219 -17.24 2.29 0.59
N ALA A 220 -17.71 1.87 -0.59
CA ALA A 220 -17.71 2.68 -1.80
C ALA A 220 -18.55 3.95 -1.66
N SER A 221 -19.74 3.83 -1.05
CA SER A 221 -20.64 4.96 -0.79
C SER A 221 -20.02 5.97 0.16
N ILE A 222 -19.32 5.52 1.21
CA ILE A 222 -18.61 6.40 2.15
C ILE A 222 -17.49 7.15 1.43
N LEU A 223 -16.69 6.45 0.62
CA LEU A 223 -15.62 7.07 -0.17
C LEU A 223 -16.18 8.10 -1.17
N GLY A 224 -17.29 7.79 -1.84
CA GLY A 224 -17.99 8.71 -2.74
C GLY A 224 -18.47 9.98 -2.03
N LYS A 225 -19.13 9.83 -0.87
CA LYS A 225 -19.55 10.96 -0.03
C LYS A 225 -18.37 11.78 0.46
N GLY A 226 -17.27 11.14 0.84
CA GLY A 226 -16.04 11.83 1.25
C GLY A 226 -15.42 12.66 0.13
N ARG A 227 -15.42 12.14 -1.10
CA ARG A 227 -15.03 12.92 -2.30
C ARG A 227 -15.97 14.10 -2.55
N GLY A 228 -17.27 13.92 -2.37
CA GLY A 228 -18.26 15.00 -2.45
C GLY A 228 -18.01 16.10 -1.41
N PHE A 229 -17.75 15.72 -0.16
CA PHE A 229 -17.42 16.65 0.91
C PHE A 229 -16.13 17.44 0.61
N ARG A 230 -15.11 16.76 0.07
CA ARG A 230 -13.87 17.39 -0.41
C ARG A 230 -14.15 18.44 -1.49
N SER A 231 -15.02 18.15 -2.45
CA SER A 231 -15.40 19.13 -3.48
C SER A 231 -16.12 20.36 -2.90
N ALA A 232 -16.89 20.20 -1.82
CA ALA A 232 -17.63 21.30 -1.21
C ALA A 232 -16.79 22.19 -0.28
N THR A 233 -15.73 21.64 0.33
CA THR A 233 -15.00 22.30 1.42
C THR A 233 -13.52 22.54 1.14
N GLY A 234 -12.96 21.94 0.09
CA GLY A 234 -11.54 22.03 -0.23
C GLY A 234 -10.61 21.19 0.64
N CYS A 235 -11.14 20.37 1.57
CA CYS A 235 -10.33 19.48 2.40
C CYS A 235 -9.67 18.34 1.60
N THR A 236 -8.92 17.46 2.25
CA THR A 236 -8.46 16.21 1.61
C THR A 236 -9.59 15.18 1.53
N VAL A 237 -9.48 14.19 0.63
CA VAL A 237 -10.47 13.10 0.55
C VAL A 237 -10.54 12.32 1.87
N SER A 238 -9.41 12.08 2.51
CA SER A 238 -9.35 11.38 3.81
C SER A 238 -10.08 12.16 4.92
N GLN A 239 -9.97 13.49 4.95
CA GLN A 239 -10.75 14.33 5.87
C GLN A 239 -12.25 14.34 5.53
N GLY A 240 -12.61 14.33 4.24
CA GLY A 240 -14.01 14.17 3.84
C GLY A 240 -14.59 12.83 4.28
N VAL A 241 -13.80 11.75 4.18
CA VAL A 241 -14.18 10.43 4.71
C VAL A 241 -14.35 10.46 6.22
N ASP A 242 -13.38 11.02 6.96
CA ASP A 242 -13.45 11.21 8.42
C ASP A 242 -14.78 11.87 8.83
N GLN A 243 -15.15 12.96 8.16
CA GLN A 243 -16.41 13.67 8.42
C GLN A 243 -17.66 12.81 8.14
N VAL A 244 -17.66 12.02 7.06
CA VAL A 244 -18.77 11.11 6.74
C VAL A 244 -18.88 10.02 7.81
N ILE A 245 -17.76 9.45 8.24
CA ILE A 245 -17.72 8.42 9.29
C ILE A 245 -18.28 8.97 10.61
N ARG A 246 -17.86 10.17 11.02
CA ARG A 246 -18.39 10.84 12.23
C ARG A 246 -19.88 11.08 12.13
N SER A 247 -20.36 11.52 10.96
CA SER A 247 -21.79 11.76 10.71
C SER A 247 -22.61 10.46 10.80
N LEU A 248 -22.11 9.36 10.24
CA LEU A 248 -22.74 8.04 10.34
C LEU A 248 -22.79 7.53 11.77
N TYR A 249 -21.68 7.65 12.51
CA TYR A 249 -21.62 7.24 13.91
C TYR A 249 -22.62 8.01 14.78
N ASN A 250 -22.74 9.32 14.54
CA ASN A 250 -23.64 10.22 15.26
C ASN A 250 -25.13 10.00 14.93
N SER A 251 -25.45 9.35 13.82
CA SER A 251 -26.83 9.15 13.39
C SER A 251 -27.63 8.37 14.44
N GLY A 252 -28.72 8.98 14.94
CA GLY A 252 -29.59 8.41 15.98
C GLY A 252 -29.03 8.47 17.40
N ARG A 253 -27.89 9.13 17.64
CA ARG A 253 -27.33 9.31 18.99
C ARG A 253 -27.77 10.64 19.61
N ARG A 254 -28.27 10.57 20.84
CA ARG A 254 -28.59 11.76 21.67
C ARG A 254 -27.42 12.20 22.56
N ALA A 255 -26.54 11.27 22.95
CA ALA A 255 -25.34 11.50 23.75
C ALA A 255 -24.12 10.75 23.15
N GLY A 256 -22.91 11.13 23.56
CA GLY A 256 -21.67 10.52 23.07
C GLY A 256 -21.46 10.69 21.56
N ARG A 257 -21.78 11.88 21.04
CA ARG A 257 -21.55 12.26 19.65
C ARG A 257 -20.10 12.67 19.45
N LEU A 258 -19.55 12.30 18.31
CA LEU A 258 -18.23 12.76 17.87
C LEU A 258 -18.34 14.20 17.38
N ALA A 259 -17.34 15.03 17.71
CA ALA A 259 -17.22 16.35 17.14
C ALA A 259 -17.06 16.25 15.62
N THR A 260 -17.77 17.09 14.89
CA THR A 260 -17.73 17.21 13.42
C THR A 260 -17.22 18.59 13.04
N TRP A 261 -16.50 18.68 11.92
CA TRP A 261 -16.10 19.94 11.32
C TRP A 261 -17.41 20.58 10.78
N GLY A 262 -17.78 21.79 11.23
CA GLY A 262 -19.19 22.29 11.24
C GLY A 262 -19.87 22.55 9.88
N PRO A 263 -21.13 23.03 9.83
CA PRO A 263 -22.18 23.01 10.85
C PRO A 263 -23.08 21.73 10.77
N PRO A 264 -23.92 21.48 11.79
CA PRO A 264 -24.70 20.24 11.91
C PRO A 264 -25.80 20.12 10.84
N ALA A 265 -26.19 18.89 10.53
CA ALA A 265 -27.31 18.58 9.64
C ALA A 265 -28.57 19.42 9.94
N PRO A 266 -29.36 19.81 8.91
CA PRO A 266 -30.62 20.51 9.12
C PRO A 266 -31.54 19.69 10.04
N ARG A 267 -32.18 20.40 10.99
CA ARG A 267 -33.02 19.79 12.03
C ARG A 267 -34.20 19.03 11.42
N SER A 268 -34.58 17.94 12.07
CA SER A 268 -35.78 17.16 11.79
C SER A 268 -37.05 18.02 11.79
N SER A 269 -37.93 17.78 10.83
CA SER A 269 -39.25 18.36 10.67
C SER A 269 -40.22 18.01 11.81
N LEU A 270 -40.44 18.95 12.72
CA LEU A 270 -41.62 19.13 13.59
C LEU A 270 -41.62 20.64 13.89
N SER A 271 -42.63 21.46 13.64
CA SER A 271 -44.08 21.28 13.75
C SER A 271 -44.80 22.33 12.88
N SER A 272 -45.72 21.85 12.03
CA SER A 272 -46.94 22.57 11.65
C SER A 272 -47.88 22.68 12.87
N GLU A 273 -48.83 23.63 12.82
CA GLU A 273 -49.83 24.02 13.84
C GLU A 273 -49.28 25.04 14.87
N GLN A 274 -49.86 26.23 15.12
CA GLN A 274 -51.22 26.79 15.00
C GLN A 274 -51.09 28.33 14.74
N LEU A 275 -51.90 28.98 13.87
CA LEU A 275 -53.18 29.66 14.18
C LEU A 275 -53.04 30.58 15.43
N THR A 276 -53.40 31.87 15.50
CA THR A 276 -54.41 32.69 14.79
C THR A 276 -54.29 34.15 15.30
N VAL A 277 -54.55 35.12 14.42
CA VAL A 277 -55.37 36.35 14.60
C VAL A 277 -55.23 37.21 15.87
N GLY A 278 -55.02 38.51 15.67
CA GLY A 278 -55.52 39.53 16.61
C GLY A 278 -54.98 40.95 16.38
N ALA A 279 -55.75 41.73 15.60
CA ALA A 279 -55.86 43.21 15.52
C ALA A 279 -54.61 44.09 15.55
#